data_AF-S2YXR7-F1
#
_entry.id   AF-S2YXR7-F1
#
_cell.length_a   1.000
_cell.length_b   1.000
_cell.length_c   1.000
_cell.angle_alpha   90.00
_cell.angle_beta   90.00
_cell.angle_gamma   90.00
#
_symmetry.space_group_name_H-M   'P 1'
#
loop_
_entity.id
_entity.type
_entity.pdbx_description
1 polymer ?
#
loop_
_entity_poly.entity_id
_entity_poly.type
_entity_poly.pdbx_seq_one_letter_code
_entity_poly.pdbx_strand_id
1 'polypeptide(L)'
;MRVPSVNVPPTVKNNLEDFKNFIMRGNVIELAVAVVVGGAFTSIVNAFTSNIIKPLIAALGGAEVKGFGIHIISGNDATFIDFGALITAAINFLIIASVVYFLFVLPMNKYKEVRARKLGLDPKAEEVPENVVLLKEIRDIMLKQQKSEN
;
A
#
# COMPACT_ATOMS: atom_id res chain seq x y z
N MET A 1 68.51 3.48 1.46
CA MET A 1 67.28 3.90 0.74
C MET A 1 66.09 3.24 1.43
N ARG A 2 65.26 4.01 2.15
CA ARG A 2 64.08 3.48 2.84
C ARG A 2 62.91 3.52 1.87
N VAL A 3 62.33 2.36 1.56
CA VAL A 3 61.09 2.30 0.80
C VAL A 3 59.95 2.90 1.63
N PRO A 4 59.08 3.74 1.04
CA PRO A 4 57.89 4.25 1.72
C PRO A 4 56.88 3.11 1.93
N SER A 5 56.33 3.00 3.14
CA SER A 5 55.26 2.07 3.47
C SER A 5 53.97 2.49 2.76
N VAL A 6 53.58 1.73 1.73
CA VAL A 6 52.28 1.86 1.06
C VAL A 6 51.20 1.45 2.06
N ASN A 7 50.37 2.40 2.48
CA ASN A 7 49.19 2.14 3.29
C ASN A 7 48.09 1.55 2.39
N VAL A 8 47.96 0.22 2.41
CA VAL A 8 46.88 -0.48 1.69
C VAL A 8 45.60 -0.30 2.50
N PRO A 9 44.52 0.29 1.94
CA PRO A 9 43.28 0.45 2.68
C PRO A 9 42.76 -0.93 3.14
N PRO A 10 42.20 -1.04 4.36
CA PRO A 10 41.64 -2.29 4.84
C PRO A 10 40.53 -2.74 3.87
N THR A 11 40.65 -3.96 3.39
CA THR A 11 39.70 -4.57 2.46
C THR A 11 38.42 -4.88 3.22
N VAL A 12 37.48 -3.94 3.28
CA VAL A 12 36.15 -4.22 3.80
C VAL A 12 35.38 -4.99 2.72
N LYS A 13 35.38 -6.32 2.84
CA LYS A 13 34.44 -7.20 2.15
C LYS A 13 33.62 -7.94 3.18
N ASN A 14 32.66 -7.24 3.78
CA ASN A 14 31.55 -7.85 4.51
C ASN A 14 30.25 -7.41 3.83
N ASN A 15 29.96 -7.99 2.66
CA ASN A 15 28.73 -7.73 1.89
C ASN A 15 27.44 -7.89 2.73
N LEU A 16 27.51 -8.70 3.80
CA LEU A 16 26.42 -8.90 4.75
C LEU A 16 26.23 -7.71 5.71
N GLU A 17 27.31 -7.04 6.12
CA GLU A 17 27.24 -5.82 6.93
C GLU A 17 26.72 -4.65 6.10
N ASP A 18 27.16 -4.53 4.85
CA ASP A 18 26.64 -3.51 3.92
C ASP A 18 25.16 -3.74 3.59
N PHE A 19 24.75 -5.00 3.40
CA PHE A 19 23.35 -5.35 3.20
C PHE A 19 22.50 -5.09 4.45
N LYS A 20 22.99 -5.46 5.64
CA LYS A 20 22.34 -5.14 6.91
C LYS A 20 22.19 -3.62 7.08
N ASN A 21 23.25 -2.85 6.82
CA ASN A 21 23.23 -1.38 6.88
C ASN A 21 22.30 -0.76 5.83
N PHE A 22 22.09 -1.42 4.69
CA PHE A 22 21.13 -1.02 3.67
C PHE A 22 19.68 -1.26 4.12
N ILE A 23 19.38 -2.47 4.61
CA ILE A 23 18.04 -2.83 5.10
C ILE A 23 17.68 -2.04 6.36
N MET A 24 18.63 -1.81 7.26
CA MET A 24 18.41 -1.02 8.48
C MET A 24 18.17 0.48 8.22
N ARG A 25 18.23 0.95 6.97
CA ARG A 25 17.67 2.26 6.60
C ARG A 25 16.16 2.15 6.77
N GLY A 26 15.61 2.78 7.83
CA GLY A 26 14.23 2.55 8.32
C GLY A 26 13.13 2.52 7.25
N ASN A 27 13.25 3.36 6.22
CA ASN A 27 12.29 3.39 5.11
C ASN A 27 12.21 2.08 4.28
N VAL A 28 13.29 1.29 4.18
CA VAL A 28 13.32 0.09 3.32
C VAL A 28 12.54 -1.08 3.95
N ILE A 29 12.65 -1.27 5.27
CA ILE A 29 11.94 -2.34 5.97
C ILE A 29 10.42 -2.08 5.94
N GLU A 30 10.00 -0.84 6.20
CA GLU A 30 8.58 -0.48 6.19
C GLU A 30 7.97 -0.69 4.80
N LEU A 31 8.67 -0.27 3.74
CA LEU A 31 8.24 -0.52 2.37
C LEU A 31 8.21 -2.01 2.03
N ALA A 32 9.21 -2.79 2.44
CA ALA A 32 9.26 -4.23 2.20
C ALA A 32 8.10 -4.96 2.89
N VAL A 33 7.80 -4.63 4.15
CA VAL A 33 6.67 -5.19 4.89
C VAL A 33 5.34 -4.83 4.21
N ALA A 34 5.18 -3.57 3.79
CA ALA A 34 3.97 -3.12 3.09
C ALA A 34 3.71 -3.93 1.81
N VAL A 35 4.75 -4.19 1.00
CA VAL A 35 4.64 -4.97 -0.24
C VAL A 35 4.27 -6.43 0.04
N VAL A 36 4.92 -7.07 1.02
CA VAL A 36 4.66 -8.47 1.37
C VAL A 36 3.24 -8.65 1.91
N VAL A 37 2.81 -7.78 2.83
CA VAL A 37 1.46 -7.84 3.41
C VAL A 37 0.39 -7.54 2.35
N GLY A 38 0.63 -6.55 1.48
CA GLY A 38 -0.28 -6.23 0.39
C GLY A 38 -0.47 -7.38 -0.60
N GLY A 39 0.62 -8.08 -0.95
CA GLY A 39 0.59 -9.26 -1.82
C GLY A 39 -0.14 -10.45 -1.17
N ALA A 40 0.12 -10.72 0.11
CA ALA A 40 -0.54 -11.78 0.85
C ALA A 40 -2.05 -11.54 0.98
N PHE A 41 -2.45 -10.31 1.31
CA PHE A 41 -3.87 -9.95 1.42
C PHE A 41 -4.60 -10.07 0.07
N THR A 42 -4.00 -9.54 -0.99
CA THR A 42 -4.55 -9.64 -2.36
C THR A 42 -4.76 -11.11 -2.76
N SER A 43 -3.85 -12.00 -2.38
CA SER A 43 -3.97 -13.43 -2.64
C SER A 43 -5.18 -14.06 -1.93
N ILE A 44 -5.44 -13.67 -0.68
CA ILE A 44 -6.62 -14.13 0.09
C ILE A 44 -7.91 -13.67 -0.59
N VAL A 45 -8.00 -12.39 -0.96
CA VAL A 45 -9.21 -11.86 -1.61
C VAL A 45 -9.41 -12.50 -2.99
N ASN A 46 -8.34 -12.69 -3.77
CA ASN A 46 -8.40 -13.38 -5.06
C ASN A 46 -8.86 -14.83 -4.93
N ALA A 47 -8.39 -15.54 -3.89
CA ALA A 47 -8.83 -16.90 -3.60
C ALA A 47 -10.32 -16.94 -3.24
N PHE A 48 -10.78 -16.02 -2.40
CA PHE A 48 -12.20 -15.89 -2.05
C PHE A 48 -13.07 -15.60 -3.28
N THR A 49 -12.71 -14.60 -4.08
CA THR A 49 -13.46 -14.26 -5.28
C THR A 49 -13.44 -15.40 -6.28
N SER A 50 -12.28 -16.03 -6.51
CA SER A 50 -12.17 -17.08 -7.53
C SER A 50 -12.88 -18.37 -7.14
N ASN A 51 -12.91 -18.72 -5.85
CA ASN A 51 -13.47 -20.00 -5.40
C ASN A 51 -14.93 -19.90 -4.95
N ILE A 52 -15.40 -18.71 -4.54
CA ILE A 52 -16.76 -18.54 -4.01
C ILE A 52 -17.61 -17.69 -4.96
N ILE A 53 -17.09 -16.54 -5.38
CA ILE A 53 -17.86 -15.57 -6.15
C ILE A 53 -17.94 -15.95 -7.63
N LYS A 54 -16.84 -16.35 -8.26
CA LYS A 54 -16.85 -16.76 -9.68
C LYS A 54 -17.80 -17.93 -9.94
N PRO A 55 -17.83 -19.01 -9.12
CA PRO A 55 -18.81 -20.09 -9.32
C PRO A 55 -20.25 -19.64 -9.07
N LEU A 56 -20.49 -18.73 -8.13
CA LEU A 56 -21.82 -18.18 -7.87
C LEU A 56 -22.33 -17.33 -9.05
N ILE A 57 -21.46 -16.51 -9.63
CA ILE A 57 -21.77 -15.74 -10.85
C ILE A 57 -21.98 -16.69 -12.03
N ALA A 58 -21.14 -17.71 -12.18
CA ALA A 58 -21.30 -18.74 -13.22
C ALA A 58 -22.60 -19.55 -13.04
N ALA A 59 -23.04 -19.78 -11.81
CA ALA A 59 -24.30 -20.45 -11.52
C ALA A 59 -25.53 -19.60 -11.90
N LEU A 60 -25.45 -18.27 -11.72
CA LEU A 60 -26.51 -17.33 -12.09
C LEU A 60 -26.48 -16.95 -13.59
N GLY A 61 -25.33 -17.10 -14.25
CA GLY A 61 -25.09 -16.75 -15.66
C GLY A 61 -25.00 -17.93 -16.63
N GLY A 62 -25.17 -19.16 -16.15
CA GLY A 62 -24.96 -20.38 -16.94
C GLY A 62 -23.48 -20.79 -17.01
N ALA A 63 -23.24 -22.10 -16.88
CA ALA A 63 -21.91 -22.70 -16.97
C ALA A 63 -21.22 -22.23 -18.25
N GLU A 64 -19.98 -21.76 -18.12
CA GLU A 64 -19.18 -21.14 -19.17
C GLU A 64 -19.71 -19.75 -19.57
N VAL A 65 -19.18 -18.75 -18.88
CA VAL A 65 -19.17 -17.35 -19.33
C VAL A 65 -18.46 -17.18 -20.70
N LYS A 66 -17.98 -18.27 -21.33
CA LYS A 66 -17.59 -18.36 -22.75
C LYS A 66 -18.75 -18.19 -23.74
N GLY A 67 -19.97 -17.88 -23.30
CA GLY A 67 -21.12 -17.65 -24.19
C GLY A 67 -21.22 -16.21 -24.75
N PHE A 68 -20.65 -15.22 -24.07
CA PHE A 68 -20.70 -13.81 -24.48
C PHE A 68 -19.39 -13.41 -25.17
N GLY A 69 -19.03 -14.13 -26.22
CA GLY A 69 -17.86 -13.79 -27.01
C GLY A 69 -18.06 -13.97 -28.50
N ILE A 70 -17.68 -12.93 -29.23
CA ILE A 70 -17.67 -12.94 -30.69
C ILE A 70 -16.27 -13.38 -31.14
N HIS A 71 -16.22 -14.43 -31.95
CA HIS A 71 -15.01 -14.75 -32.71
C HIS A 71 -14.89 -13.73 -33.83
N ILE A 72 -13.80 -12.95 -33.86
CA ILE A 72 -13.55 -12.03 -34.99
C ILE A 72 -13.27 -12.83 -36.28
N ILE A 73 -12.72 -14.04 -36.15
CA ILE A 73 -12.51 -15.00 -37.25
C ILE A 73 -13.15 -16.33 -36.84
N SER A 74 -14.16 -16.80 -37.58
CA SER A 74 -14.80 -18.10 -37.30
C SER A 74 -13.78 -19.24 -37.40
N GLY A 75 -13.62 -20.00 -36.31
CA GLY A 75 -12.74 -21.18 -36.24
C GLY A 75 -11.33 -20.92 -35.67
N ASN A 76 -11.02 -19.70 -35.22
CA ASN A 76 -9.78 -19.43 -34.49
C ASN A 76 -10.06 -19.13 -33.01
N ASP A 77 -9.66 -20.05 -32.14
CA ASP A 77 -9.77 -19.89 -30.68
C ASP A 77 -8.93 -18.71 -30.15
N ALA A 78 -7.88 -18.31 -30.88
CA ALA A 78 -7.05 -17.17 -30.51
C ALA A 78 -7.73 -15.80 -30.76
N THR A 79 -8.88 -15.77 -31.44
CA THR A 79 -9.63 -14.52 -31.72
C THR A 79 -10.98 -14.44 -31.02
N PHE A 80 -11.15 -15.24 -29.97
CA PHE A 80 -12.34 -15.21 -29.11
C PHE A 80 -12.24 -14.06 -28.09
N ILE A 81 -13.14 -13.08 -28.18
CA ILE A 81 -13.27 -12.01 -27.18
C ILE A 81 -14.26 -12.45 -26.12
N ASP A 82 -13.79 -12.81 -24.93
CA ASP A 82 -14.64 -13.19 -23.80
C ASP A 82 -15.08 -11.94 -22.99
N PHE A 83 -16.25 -11.38 -23.31
CA PHE A 83 -16.79 -10.24 -22.55
C PHE A 83 -17.17 -10.61 -21.12
N GLY A 84 -17.45 -11.87 -20.86
CA GLY A 84 -17.87 -12.26 -19.54
C GLY A 84 -16.68 -12.54 -18.61
N ALA A 85 -15.51 -12.90 -19.13
CA ALA A 85 -14.24 -12.81 -18.39
C ALA A 85 -13.96 -11.37 -17.97
N LEU A 86 -14.25 -10.38 -18.83
CA LEU A 86 -14.11 -8.96 -18.50
C LEU A 86 -15.09 -8.53 -17.39
N ILE A 87 -16.37 -8.92 -17.47
CA ILE A 87 -17.37 -8.63 -16.42
C ILE A 87 -16.97 -9.29 -15.09
N THR A 88 -16.50 -10.54 -15.14
CA THR A 88 -16.01 -11.26 -13.96
C THR A 88 -14.81 -10.56 -13.34
N ALA A 89 -13.87 -10.08 -14.15
CA ALA A 89 -12.71 -9.33 -13.69
C ALA A 89 -13.11 -7.98 -13.07
N ALA A 90 -14.08 -7.27 -13.66
CA ALA A 90 -14.61 -6.03 -13.13
C ALA A 90 -15.30 -6.21 -11.77
N ILE A 91 -16.11 -7.27 -11.62
CA ILE A 91 -16.75 -7.61 -10.35
C ILE A 91 -15.69 -7.98 -9.30
N ASN A 92 -14.67 -8.76 -9.67
CA ASN A 92 -13.58 -9.09 -8.75
C ASN A 92 -12.84 -7.83 -8.26
N PHE A 93 -12.52 -6.90 -9.18
CA PHE A 93 -11.91 -5.63 -8.84
C PHE A 93 -12.78 -4.82 -7.85
N LEU A 94 -14.08 -4.74 -8.10
CA LEU A 94 -15.00 -4.01 -7.22
C LEU A 94 -15.08 -4.63 -5.82
N ILE A 95 -15.02 -5.95 -5.70
CA ILE A 95 -14.98 -6.66 -4.42
C ILE A 95 -13.69 -6.35 -3.67
N ILE A 96 -12.54 -6.48 -4.31
CA ILE A 96 -11.24 -6.16 -3.69
C ILE A 96 -11.22 -4.70 -3.21
N ALA A 97 -11.62 -3.77 -4.08
CA ALA A 97 -11.69 -2.35 -3.74
C ALA A 97 -12.63 -2.10 -2.55
N SER A 98 -13.80 -2.76 -2.53
CA SER A 98 -14.78 -2.63 -1.45
C SER A 98 -14.26 -3.18 -0.12
N VAL A 99 -13.60 -4.34 -0.12
CA VAL A 99 -13.01 -4.94 1.08
C VAL A 99 -11.88 -4.05 1.61
N VAL A 100 -10.99 -3.56 0.75
CA VAL A 100 -9.90 -2.65 1.14
C VAL A 100 -10.45 -1.34 1.68
N TYR A 101 -11.45 -0.77 1.02
CA TYR A 101 -12.10 0.47 1.46
C TYR A 101 -12.77 0.28 2.83
N PHE A 102 -13.48 -0.81 3.04
CA PHE A 102 -14.20 -1.04 4.29
C PHE A 102 -13.28 -1.37 5.47
N LEU A 103 -12.24 -2.19 5.26
CA LEU A 103 -11.34 -2.63 6.33
C LEU A 103 -10.21 -1.64 6.64
N PHE A 104 -9.76 -0.85 5.67
CA PHE A 104 -8.63 0.07 5.88
C PHE A 104 -9.07 1.52 5.78
N VAL A 105 -9.77 1.92 4.71
CA VAL A 105 -10.08 3.33 4.45
C VAL A 105 -11.12 3.88 5.43
N LEU A 106 -12.23 3.18 5.66
CA LEU A 106 -13.28 3.61 6.61
C LEU A 106 -12.78 3.75 8.05
N PRO A 107 -12.09 2.76 8.66
CA PRO A 107 -11.60 2.93 10.02
C PRO A 107 -10.53 4.01 10.08
N MET A 108 -9.61 4.06 9.11
CA MET A 108 -8.58 5.12 9.07
C MET A 108 -9.22 6.51 8.97
N ASN A 109 -10.23 6.69 8.12
CA ASN A 109 -10.95 7.95 7.99
C ASN A 109 -11.70 8.31 9.29
N LYS A 110 -12.34 7.34 9.95
CA LYS A 110 -13.01 7.53 11.24
C LYS A 110 -12.03 7.90 12.37
N TYR A 111 -10.86 7.27 12.41
CA TYR A 111 -9.81 7.60 13.39
C TYR A 111 -9.26 9.01 13.14
N LYS A 112 -9.04 9.39 11.88
CA LYS A 112 -8.62 10.73 11.48
C LYS A 112 -9.64 11.79 11.90
N GLU A 113 -10.93 11.57 11.64
CA GLU A 113 -12.01 12.47 12.06
C GLU A 113 -12.12 12.60 13.59
N VAL A 114 -12.00 11.50 14.34
CA VAL A 114 -12.03 11.54 15.82
C VAL A 114 -10.83 12.30 16.38
N ARG A 115 -9.64 12.12 15.81
CA ARG A 115 -8.42 12.85 16.21
C ARG A 115 -8.51 14.34 15.86
N ALA A 116 -9.02 14.67 14.67
CA ALA A 116 -9.24 16.04 14.21
C ALA A 116 -10.22 16.79 15.12
N ARG A 117 -11.36 16.15 15.50
CA ARG A 117 -12.32 16.72 16.46
C ARG A 117 -11.73 16.97 17.85
N LYS A 118 -10.87 16.08 18.35
CA LYS A 118 -10.21 16.27 19.66
C LYS A 118 -9.17 17.39 19.66
N LEU A 119 -8.58 17.71 18.51
CA LEU A 119 -7.54 18.72 18.35
C LEU A 119 -8.05 20.06 17.80
N GLY A 120 -9.34 20.17 17.46
CA GLY A 120 -9.92 21.36 16.85
C GLY A 120 -9.37 21.67 15.45
N LEU A 121 -8.85 20.65 14.75
CA LEU A 121 -8.25 20.78 13.43
C LEU A 121 -9.24 20.31 12.35
N ASP A 122 -9.15 20.89 11.15
CA ASP A 122 -9.97 20.50 10.00
C ASP A 122 -9.70 19.01 9.66
N PRO A 123 -10.73 18.15 9.54
CA PRO A 123 -10.57 16.74 9.19
C PRO A 123 -9.89 16.48 7.84
N LYS A 124 -9.75 17.50 6.98
CA LYS A 124 -8.96 17.41 5.73
C LYS A 124 -7.48 17.77 5.87
N ALA A 125 -7.01 18.21 7.03
CA ALA A 125 -5.59 18.47 7.24
C ALA A 125 -4.84 17.13 7.20
N GLU A 126 -4.16 16.86 6.07
CA GLU A 126 -3.20 15.78 5.91
C GLU A 126 -2.32 15.65 7.15
N GLU A 127 -2.03 14.40 7.53
CA GLU A 127 -1.29 14.01 8.73
C GLU A 127 -0.23 15.03 9.07
N VAL A 128 -0.52 15.85 10.08
CA VAL A 128 0.33 16.99 10.44
C VAL A 128 1.71 16.41 10.71
N PRO A 129 2.70 16.70 9.86
CA PRO A 129 3.97 16.01 9.95
C PRO A 129 4.62 16.41 11.27
N GLU A 130 5.45 15.52 11.83
CA GLU A 130 5.97 15.63 13.20
C GLU A 130 6.66 16.99 13.46
N ASN A 131 7.30 17.55 12.42
CA ASN A 131 7.84 18.90 12.42
C ASN A 131 6.78 19.99 12.71
N VAL A 132 5.56 19.87 12.20
CA VAL A 132 4.49 20.86 12.44
C VAL A 132 3.91 20.72 13.85
N VAL A 133 3.92 19.52 14.45
CA VAL A 133 3.58 19.31 15.87
C VAL A 133 4.63 20.00 16.75
N LEU A 134 5.92 19.77 16.48
CA LEU A 134 7.02 20.43 17.19
C LEU A 134 6.97 21.96 17.04
N LEU A 135 6.65 22.47 15.85
CA LEU A 135 6.48 23.91 15.63
C LEU A 135 5.31 24.49 16.43
N LYS A 136 4.23 23.72 16.64
CA LYS A 136 3.11 24.13 17.49
C LYS A 136 3.52 24.17 18.96
N GLU A 137 4.26 23.17 19.44
CA GLU A 137 4.80 23.15 20.80
C GLU A 137 5.77 24.31 21.04
N ILE A 138 6.67 24.59 20.10
CA ILE A 138 7.58 25.74 20.16
C ILE A 138 6.78 27.05 20.21
N ARG A 139 5.76 27.22 19.35
CA ARG A 139 4.87 28.39 19.38
C ARG A 139 4.22 28.57 20.75
N ASP A 140 3.71 27.50 21.35
CA ASP A 140 3.03 27.54 22.64
C ASP A 140 4.00 27.88 23.79
N ILE A 141 5.24 27.39 23.73
CA ILE A 141 6.31 27.75 24.68
C ILE A 141 6.68 29.24 24.54
N MET A 142 6.80 29.76 23.32
CA MET A 142 7.11 31.18 23.07
C MET A 142 6.00 32.10 23.55
N LEU A 143 4.73 31.77 23.31
CA LEU A 143 3.60 32.55 23.81
C LEU A 143 3.55 32.57 25.35
N LYS A 144 3.92 31.46 25.99
CA LYS A 144 3.99 31.36 27.46
C LYS A 144 5.12 32.23 28.03
N GLN A 145 6.28 32.29 27.37
CA GLN A 145 7.40 33.16 27.75
C GLN A 145 7.06 34.65 27.58
N GLN A 146 6.45 35.02 26.46
CA GLN A 146 6.06 36.41 26.18
C GLN A 146 5.00 36.94 27.16
N LYS A 147 4.18 36.04 27.72
CA LYS A 147 3.17 36.37 28.74
C LYS A 147 3.74 36.41 30.16
N SER A 148 4.92 35.86 30.41
CA SER A 148 5.62 35.97 31.71
C SER A 148 6.51 37.21 31.82
N GLU A 149 6.81 37.87 30.71
CA GLU A 149 7.60 39.11 30.67
C GLU A 149 6.76 40.40 30.68
N ASN A 150 5.42 40.28 30.65
CA ASN A 150 4.46 41.37 30.82
C ASN A 150 3.64 41.18 32.10
#